data_AF-A0A2H9RHT5-F1
#
_entry.id   AF-A0A2H9RHT5-F1
#
_cell.length_a   1.000
_cell.length_b   1.000
_cell.length_c   1.000
_cell.angle_alpha   90.00
_cell.angle_beta   90.00
_cell.angle_gamma   90.00
#
_symmetry.space_group_name_H-M   'P 1'
#
loop_
_entity.id
_entity.type
_entity.pdbx_description
1 polymer ?
#
loop_
_entity_poly.entity_id
_entity_poly.type
_entity_poly.pdbx_seq_one_letter_code
_entity_poly.pdbx_strand_id
1 'polypeptide(L)'
;MLPICNICAKTRTLCASCETKLKNEEISEMDVKIAQMIYDFGKGDLGFEKAVDVGDFVVVLSQKADIGKIIGPGGENLRKMEESIGMHIKIMGASSAEEMIHTLISPANIVSTSRLYKADGGIMKKITINKNDVDKLKMDLHSIKKIVSNLLHTDVEIVVE
;
A
#
# COMPACT_ATOMS: atom_id res chain seq x y z
N MET A 1 2.04 8.64 9.83
CA MET A 1 3.53 8.56 9.89
C MET A 1 4.04 8.17 8.50
N LEU A 2 5.20 8.68 8.07
CA LEU A 2 5.80 8.34 6.76
C LEU A 2 6.69 7.09 6.85
N PRO A 3 6.89 6.33 5.74
CA PRO A 3 7.79 5.17 5.72
C PRO A 3 9.27 5.54 5.94
N ILE A 4 9.64 6.78 5.62
CA ILE A 4 10.95 7.40 5.89
C ILE A 4 10.82 8.53 6.90
N CYS A 5 11.94 8.94 7.50
CA CYS A 5 11.91 10.07 8.44
C CYS A 5 11.68 11.41 7.72
N ASN A 6 11.10 12.36 8.43
CA ASN A 6 10.78 13.70 7.92
C ASN A 6 11.99 14.45 7.35
N ILE A 7 13.18 14.24 7.92
CA ILE A 7 14.42 14.86 7.41
C ILE A 7 14.74 14.31 6.02
N CYS A 8 14.70 12.98 5.82
CA CYS A 8 14.96 12.37 4.52
C CYS A 8 13.92 12.76 3.47
N ALA A 9 12.65 12.85 3.87
CA ALA A 9 11.58 13.31 3.00
C ALA A 9 11.79 14.77 2.55
N LYS A 10 12.24 15.64 3.47
CA LYS A 10 12.53 17.05 3.21
C LYS A 10 13.77 17.26 2.33
N THR A 11 14.88 16.61 2.67
CA THR A 11 16.19 16.83 1.99
C THR A 11 16.29 16.05 0.68
N ARG A 12 15.40 15.08 0.47
CA ARG A 12 15.43 14.11 -0.63
C ARG A 12 16.70 13.24 -0.64
N THR A 13 17.39 13.17 0.48
CA THR A 13 18.57 12.32 0.70
C THR A 13 18.29 11.38 1.86
N LEU A 14 18.49 10.07 1.64
CA LEU A 14 18.28 9.07 2.69
C LEU A 14 19.41 9.09 3.71
N CYS A 15 19.07 8.92 4.98
CA CYS A 15 20.04 8.64 6.03
C CYS A 15 20.37 7.14 6.05
N ALA A 16 21.46 6.75 6.72
CA ALA A 16 21.89 5.34 6.81
C ALA A 16 20.78 4.37 7.24
N SER A 17 19.89 4.80 8.15
CA SER A 17 18.74 3.98 8.57
C SER A 17 17.73 3.79 7.44
N CYS A 18 17.32 4.86 6.74
CA CYS A 18 16.35 4.73 5.64
C CYS A 18 16.97 4.02 4.43
N GLU A 19 18.27 4.20 4.17
CA GLU A 19 18.98 3.42 3.16
C GLU A 19 19.00 1.93 3.49
N THR A 20 19.20 1.58 4.76
CA THR A 20 19.18 0.16 5.19
C THR A 20 17.79 -0.43 4.99
N LYS A 21 16.73 0.29 5.36
CA LYS A 21 15.35 -0.15 5.09
C LYS A 21 15.09 -0.37 3.60
N LEU A 22 15.62 0.50 2.74
CA LEU A 22 15.48 0.36 1.29
C LEU A 22 16.25 -0.87 0.78
N LYS A 23 17.48 -1.10 1.28
CA LYS A 23 18.30 -2.27 0.93
C LYS A 23 17.68 -3.59 1.41
N ASN A 24 17.00 -3.57 2.54
CA ASN A 24 16.31 -4.73 3.12
C ASN A 24 14.89 -4.93 2.54
N GLU A 25 14.47 -4.12 1.57
CA GLU A 25 13.12 -4.15 0.97
C GLU A 25 11.96 -3.90 1.97
N GLU A 26 12.27 -3.34 3.15
CA GLU A 26 11.26 -2.88 4.11
C GLU A 26 10.49 -1.67 3.54
N ILE A 27 11.18 -0.81 2.79
CA ILE A 27 10.60 0.27 2.00
C ILE A 27 11.07 0.16 0.54
N SER A 28 10.27 0.67 -0.39
CA SER A 28 10.55 0.70 -1.83
C SER A 28 10.97 2.08 -2.29
N GLU A 29 11.50 2.19 -3.52
CA GLU A 29 11.74 3.50 -4.15
C GLU A 29 10.43 4.30 -4.31
N MET A 30 9.31 3.61 -4.55
CA MET A 30 8.00 4.25 -4.63
C MET A 30 7.59 4.85 -3.28
N ASP A 31 7.85 4.14 -2.17
CA ASP A 31 7.65 4.65 -0.82
C ASP A 31 8.45 5.95 -0.61
N VAL A 32 9.72 5.97 -1.02
CA VAL A 32 10.59 7.14 -0.88
C VAL A 32 10.06 8.32 -1.69
N LYS A 33 9.73 8.11 -2.98
CA LYS A 33 9.21 9.16 -3.87
C LYS A 33 7.91 9.75 -3.32
N ILE A 34 6.96 8.90 -2.94
CA ILE A 34 5.66 9.35 -2.42
C ILE A 34 5.81 10.06 -1.08
N ALA A 35 6.72 9.60 -0.20
CA ALA A 35 6.99 10.28 1.05
C ALA A 35 7.56 11.69 0.89
N GLN A 36 8.45 11.89 -0.08
CA GLN A 36 8.97 13.22 -0.40
C GLN A 36 7.85 14.16 -0.88
N MET A 37 6.96 13.69 -1.75
CA MET A 37 5.82 14.48 -2.24
C MET A 37 4.81 14.81 -1.14
N ILE A 38 4.43 13.82 -0.33
CA ILE A 38 3.49 14.02 0.78
C ILE A 38 4.07 14.96 1.84
N TYR A 39 5.38 14.89 2.09
CA TYR A 39 6.05 15.85 2.97
C TYR A 39 5.96 17.28 2.42
N ASP A 40 6.05 17.47 1.10
CA ASP A 40 5.94 18.79 0.51
C ASP A 40 4.54 19.41 0.71
N PHE A 41 3.48 18.60 0.70
CA PHE A 41 2.10 19.04 0.93
C PHE A 41 1.75 19.24 2.41
N GLY A 42 2.17 18.30 3.27
CA GLY A 42 1.78 18.25 4.68
C GLY A 42 2.82 18.74 5.67
N LYS A 43 4.04 19.07 5.21
CA LYS A 43 5.20 19.47 6.03
C LYS A 43 5.50 18.56 7.23
N GLY A 44 5.13 17.29 7.14
CA GLY A 44 5.34 16.26 8.17
C GLY A 44 4.08 15.87 8.95
N ASP A 45 2.96 16.55 8.75
CA ASP A 45 1.68 16.25 9.42
C ASP A 45 0.88 15.15 8.73
N LEU A 46 1.26 14.77 7.51
CA LEU A 46 0.63 13.73 6.72
C LEU A 46 1.53 12.50 6.63
N GLY A 47 0.91 11.32 6.60
CA GLY A 47 1.66 10.10 6.36
C GLY A 47 0.86 9.02 5.65
N PHE A 48 1.58 7.98 5.29
CA PHE A 48 1.05 6.78 4.69
C PHE A 48 1.96 5.61 5.07
N GLU A 49 1.43 4.40 5.02
CA GLU A 49 2.12 3.19 5.45
C GLU A 49 2.94 2.56 4.33
N LYS A 50 2.36 2.47 3.13
CA LYS A 50 2.99 1.80 1.99
C LYS A 50 2.49 2.34 0.65
N ALA A 51 3.37 2.38 -0.33
CA ALA A 51 3.07 2.63 -1.73
C ALA A 51 3.44 1.39 -2.54
N VAL A 52 2.45 0.85 -3.26
CA VAL A 52 2.61 -0.39 -4.04
C VAL A 52 2.32 -0.09 -5.50
N ASP A 53 3.34 -0.23 -6.34
CA ASP A 53 3.18 -0.24 -7.79
C ASP A 53 2.55 -1.58 -8.21
N VAL A 54 1.36 -1.55 -8.83
CA VAL A 54 0.68 -2.74 -9.36
C VAL A 54 0.84 -2.92 -10.87
N GLY A 55 1.59 -2.04 -11.53
CA GLY A 55 1.93 -2.09 -12.95
C GLY A 55 1.16 -1.08 -13.80
N ASP A 56 -0.16 -0.96 -13.59
CA ASP A 56 -1.05 -0.03 -14.29
C ASP A 56 -1.36 1.24 -13.46
N PHE A 57 -1.36 1.11 -12.13
CA PHE A 57 -1.45 2.22 -11.19
C PHE A 57 -0.59 1.99 -9.94
N VAL A 58 -0.46 3.03 -9.12
CA VAL A 58 0.17 2.95 -7.79
C VAL A 58 -0.91 3.04 -6.72
N VAL A 59 -0.86 2.17 -5.72
CA VAL A 59 -1.73 2.24 -4.55
C VAL A 59 -0.98 2.86 -3.39
N VAL A 60 -1.53 3.91 -2.79
CA VAL A 60 -1.00 4.55 -1.57
C VAL A 60 -1.93 4.21 -0.42
N LEU A 61 -1.38 3.48 0.55
CA LEU A 61 -2.09 3.01 1.72
C LEU A 61 -1.86 3.98 2.88
N SER A 62 -2.89 4.70 3.30
CA SER A 62 -2.80 5.72 4.35
C SER A 62 -3.80 5.48 5.48
N GLN A 63 -3.81 6.36 6.48
CA GLN A 63 -4.93 6.41 7.41
C GLN A 63 -6.12 7.13 6.76
N LYS A 64 -7.35 6.75 7.14
CA LYS A 64 -8.58 7.39 6.64
C LYS A 64 -8.61 8.90 6.84
N ALA A 65 -8.10 9.37 7.98
CA ALA A 65 -8.05 10.79 8.32
C ALA A 65 -7.14 11.61 7.40
N ASP A 66 -6.15 10.98 6.77
CA ASP A 66 -5.16 11.67 5.94
C ASP A 66 -5.56 11.70 4.46
N ILE A 67 -6.46 10.82 4.00
CA ILE A 67 -6.84 10.68 2.58
C ILE A 67 -7.20 12.05 1.98
N GLY A 68 -8.13 12.78 2.59
CA GLY A 68 -8.61 14.05 2.04
C GLY A 68 -7.51 15.11 1.93
N LYS A 69 -6.58 15.12 2.88
CA LYS A 69 -5.45 16.06 2.88
C LYS A 69 -4.38 15.67 1.87
N ILE A 70 -4.12 14.37 1.69
CA ILE A 70 -3.21 13.84 0.65
C ILE A 70 -3.78 14.14 -0.74
N ILE A 71 -5.09 13.94 -0.96
CA ILE A 71 -5.76 14.28 -2.23
C ILE A 71 -5.69 15.78 -2.52
N GLY A 72 -5.88 16.60 -1.47
CA GLY A 72 -5.89 18.05 -1.55
C GLY A 72 -7.21 18.62 -2.12
N PRO A 73 -7.41 19.94 -2.01
CA PRO A 73 -8.61 20.61 -2.52
C PRO A 73 -8.80 20.34 -4.02
N GLY A 74 -9.97 19.84 -4.42
CA GLY A 74 -10.27 19.52 -5.83
C GLY A 74 -9.36 18.46 -6.46
N GLY A 75 -8.59 17.70 -5.68
CA GLY A 75 -7.65 16.69 -6.19
C GLY A 75 -6.32 17.25 -6.69
N GLU A 76 -5.98 18.51 -6.37
CA GLU A 76 -4.78 19.15 -6.89
C GLU A 76 -3.47 18.42 -6.51
N ASN A 77 -3.36 17.96 -5.25
CA ASN A 77 -2.16 17.27 -4.78
C ASN A 77 -2.05 15.88 -5.44
N LEU A 78 -3.16 15.15 -5.53
CA LEU A 78 -3.20 13.87 -6.23
C LEU A 78 -2.75 14.02 -7.68
N ARG A 79 -3.26 15.02 -8.40
CA ARG A 79 -2.88 15.25 -9.81
C ARG A 79 -1.39 15.56 -9.96
N LYS A 80 -0.82 16.38 -9.07
CA LYS A 80 0.64 16.65 -9.06
C LYS A 80 1.46 15.40 -8.79
N MET A 81 0.99 14.52 -7.90
CA MET A 81 1.66 13.24 -7.65
C MET A 81 1.59 12.34 -8.88
N GLU A 82 0.44 12.21 -9.52
CA GLU A 82 0.26 11.42 -10.75
C GLU A 82 1.13 11.94 -11.90
N GLU A 83 1.18 13.26 -12.11
CA GLU A 83 2.03 13.91 -13.11
C GLU A 83 3.53 13.64 -12.86
N SER A 84 3.95 13.66 -11.60
CA SER A 84 5.35 13.41 -11.19
C SER A 84 5.75 11.93 -11.33
N ILE A 85 4.84 11.00 -11.00
CA ILE A 85 5.08 9.56 -11.10
C ILE A 85 4.91 9.06 -12.54
N GLY A 86 4.06 9.70 -13.33
CA GLY A 86 3.69 9.25 -14.68
C GLY A 86 2.68 8.10 -14.69
N MET A 87 2.00 7.84 -13.57
CA MET A 87 1.01 6.77 -13.42
C MET A 87 -0.17 7.25 -12.58
N HIS A 88 -1.32 6.61 -12.77
CA HIS A 88 -2.48 6.85 -11.90
C HIS A 88 -2.20 6.41 -10.46
N ILE A 89 -2.74 7.15 -9.50
CA ILE A 89 -2.56 6.87 -8.07
C ILE A 89 -3.92 6.66 -7.41
N LYS A 90 -4.10 5.53 -6.74
CA LYS A 90 -5.26 5.25 -5.89
C LYS A 90 -4.86 5.35 -4.43
N ILE A 91 -5.40 6.34 -3.73
CA ILE A 91 -5.21 6.48 -2.28
C ILE A 91 -6.31 5.70 -1.57
N MET A 92 -5.92 4.77 -0.71
CA MET A 92 -6.82 3.95 0.09
C MET A 92 -6.49 4.16 1.56
N GLY A 93 -7.51 4.31 2.39
CA GLY A 93 -7.29 4.42 3.83
C GLY A 93 -7.97 3.34 4.62
N ALA A 94 -7.21 2.79 5.57
CA ALA A 94 -7.67 1.82 6.54
C ALA A 94 -7.13 2.20 7.93
N SER A 95 -7.75 1.63 8.97
CA SER A 95 -7.35 1.82 10.36
C SER A 95 -6.48 0.65 10.85
N SER A 96 -6.42 -0.44 10.09
CA SER A 96 -5.55 -1.61 10.31
C SER A 96 -5.26 -2.33 8.99
N ALA A 97 -4.24 -3.20 8.98
CA ALA A 97 -3.93 -4.04 7.85
C ALA A 97 -5.08 -5.01 7.51
N GLU A 98 -5.78 -5.54 8.51
CA GLU A 98 -6.99 -6.34 8.31
C GLU A 98 -8.08 -5.55 7.58
N GLU A 99 -8.39 -4.34 8.03
CA GLU A 99 -9.39 -3.50 7.39
C GLU A 99 -8.99 -3.16 5.94
N MET A 100 -7.69 -2.98 5.68
CA MET A 100 -7.18 -2.75 4.33
C MET A 100 -7.44 -3.93 3.40
N ILE A 101 -7.18 -5.15 3.87
CA ILE A 101 -7.45 -6.38 3.11
C ILE A 101 -8.94 -6.50 2.80
N HIS A 102 -9.81 -6.25 3.77
CA HIS A 102 -11.25 -6.22 3.56
C HIS A 102 -11.66 -5.15 2.53
N THR A 103 -11.05 -3.97 2.58
CA THR A 103 -11.35 -2.86 1.65
C THR A 103 -10.93 -3.21 0.22
N LEU A 104 -9.78 -3.88 0.04
CA LEU A 104 -9.29 -4.32 -1.26
C LEU A 104 -10.17 -5.42 -1.88
N ILE A 105 -10.70 -6.31 -1.05
CA ILE A 105 -11.52 -7.45 -1.49
C ILE A 105 -13.01 -7.05 -1.63
N SER A 106 -13.46 -5.96 -1.00
CA SER A 106 -14.83 -5.48 -1.14
C SER A 106 -15.21 -5.17 -2.60
N PRO A 107 -16.37 -5.64 -3.09
CA PRO A 107 -17.54 -6.16 -2.37
C PRO A 107 -17.55 -7.68 -2.12
N ALA A 108 -16.46 -8.40 -2.45
CA ALA A 108 -16.38 -9.83 -2.20
C ALA A 108 -16.26 -10.13 -0.70
N ASN A 109 -16.84 -11.27 -0.29
CA ASN A 109 -16.76 -11.73 1.08
C ASN A 109 -15.54 -12.62 1.29
N ILE A 110 -14.74 -12.30 2.31
CA ILE A 110 -13.68 -13.17 2.78
C ILE A 110 -14.33 -14.31 3.58
N VAL A 111 -14.18 -15.54 3.09
CA VAL A 111 -14.67 -16.76 3.75
C VAL A 111 -13.80 -17.09 4.96
N SER A 112 -12.48 -17.02 4.79
CA SER A 112 -11.54 -17.29 5.88
C SER A 112 -10.18 -16.62 5.66
N THR A 113 -9.48 -16.34 6.76
CA THR A 113 -8.05 -16.01 6.74
C THR A 113 -7.30 -16.96 7.66
N SER A 114 -6.27 -17.64 7.16
CA SER A 114 -5.49 -18.62 7.94
C SER A 114 -4.01 -18.52 7.62
N ARG A 115 -3.17 -19.08 8.51
CA ARG A 115 -1.73 -19.19 8.31
C ARG A 115 -1.41 -20.61 7.85
N LEU A 116 -0.67 -20.74 6.77
CA LEU A 116 -0.10 -21.99 6.27
C LEU A 116 1.39 -22.01 6.59
N TYR A 117 1.85 -23.13 7.15
CA TYR A 117 3.26 -23.36 7.40
C TYR A 117 3.83 -24.15 6.23
N LYS A 118 4.80 -23.58 5.55
CA LYS A 118 5.53 -24.25 4.47
C LYS A 118 6.53 -25.24 5.06
N ALA A 119 6.91 -26.23 4.25
CA ALA A 119 7.90 -27.24 4.63
C ALA A 119 9.30 -26.66 4.91
N ASP A 120 9.59 -25.47 4.36
CA ASP A 120 10.83 -24.71 4.61
C ASP A 120 10.80 -23.91 5.93
N GLY A 121 9.70 -23.97 6.69
CA GLY A 121 9.50 -23.20 7.92
C GLY A 121 8.92 -21.81 7.70
N GLY A 122 8.72 -21.38 6.45
CA GLY A 122 8.07 -20.11 6.12
C GLY A 122 6.59 -20.09 6.49
N ILE A 123 6.08 -18.91 6.86
CA ILE A 123 4.66 -18.68 7.13
C ILE A 123 4.05 -17.96 5.93
N MET A 124 2.97 -18.51 5.40
CA MET A 124 2.16 -17.92 4.33
C MET A 124 0.76 -17.61 4.84
N LYS A 125 0.18 -16.48 4.44
CA LYS A 125 -1.21 -16.15 4.76
C LYS A 125 -2.13 -16.60 3.62
N LYS A 126 -3.05 -17.52 3.92
CA LYS A 126 -4.13 -17.92 3.01
C LYS A 126 -5.35 -17.06 3.25
N ILE A 127 -5.86 -16.44 2.20
CA ILE A 127 -7.12 -15.69 2.19
C ILE A 127 -8.06 -16.42 1.25
N THR A 128 -9.21 -16.86 1.76
CA THR A 128 -10.21 -17.57 0.96
C THR A 128 -11.38 -16.64 0.65
N ILE A 129 -11.78 -16.56 -0.62
CA ILE A 129 -12.90 -15.74 -1.10
C ILE A 129 -13.92 -16.62 -1.84
N ASN A 130 -15.19 -16.19 -1.83
CA ASN A 130 -16.25 -16.90 -2.54
C ASN A 130 -16.11 -16.75 -4.06
N LYS A 131 -16.21 -17.84 -4.81
CA LYS A 131 -16.13 -17.88 -6.28
C LYS A 131 -17.14 -16.97 -6.95
N ASN A 132 -18.35 -16.86 -6.41
CA ASN A 132 -19.42 -16.02 -6.96
C ASN A 132 -19.14 -14.53 -6.81
N ASP A 133 -18.15 -14.15 -6.00
CA ASP A 133 -17.79 -12.77 -5.75
C ASP A 133 -16.53 -12.32 -6.52
N VAL A 134 -15.80 -13.24 -7.17
CA VAL A 134 -14.56 -12.91 -7.90
C VAL A 134 -14.82 -11.89 -8.99
N ASP A 135 -15.89 -12.06 -9.77
CA ASP A 135 -16.25 -11.15 -10.86
C ASP A 135 -16.69 -9.76 -10.37
N LYS A 136 -16.96 -9.61 -9.07
CA LYS A 136 -17.37 -8.34 -8.46
C LYS A 136 -16.18 -7.52 -7.96
N LEU A 137 -14.98 -8.08 -7.95
CA LEU A 137 -13.78 -7.40 -7.47
C LEU A 137 -13.47 -6.18 -8.34
N LYS A 138 -13.01 -5.10 -7.69
CA LYS A 138 -12.63 -3.84 -8.37
C LYS A 138 -11.25 -3.90 -9.02
N MET A 139 -10.52 -4.98 -8.78
CA MET A 139 -9.17 -5.24 -9.26
C MET A 139 -8.97 -6.75 -9.34
N ASP A 140 -8.07 -7.17 -10.22
CA ASP A 140 -7.75 -8.57 -10.39
C ASP A 140 -7.03 -9.14 -9.14
N LEU A 141 -7.09 -10.47 -9.01
CA LEU A 141 -6.50 -11.18 -7.85
C LEU A 141 -4.98 -11.03 -7.76
N HIS A 142 -4.29 -10.83 -8.89
CA HIS A 142 -2.84 -10.64 -8.89
C HIS A 142 -2.47 -9.31 -8.26
N SER A 143 -3.17 -8.23 -8.65
CA SER A 143 -3.02 -6.89 -8.05
C SER A 143 -3.33 -6.91 -6.55
N ILE A 144 -4.44 -7.53 -6.12
CA ILE A 144 -4.79 -7.65 -4.69
C ILE A 144 -3.68 -8.38 -3.94
N LYS A 145 -3.24 -9.54 -4.45
CA LYS A 145 -2.17 -10.33 -3.82
C LYS A 145 -0.88 -9.52 -3.68
N LYS A 146 -0.51 -8.75 -4.70
CA LYS A 146 0.69 -7.88 -4.67
C LYS A 146 0.57 -6.81 -3.59
N ILE A 147 -0.58 -6.14 -3.48
CA ILE A 147 -0.81 -5.10 -2.46
C ILE A 147 -0.75 -5.72 -1.05
N VAL A 148 -1.46 -6.82 -0.82
CA VAL A 148 -1.55 -7.44 0.51
C VAL A 148 -0.21 -8.04 0.95
N SER A 149 0.55 -8.67 0.05
CA SER A 149 1.89 -9.19 0.37
C SER A 149 2.88 -8.09 0.73
N ASN A 150 2.87 -6.97 0.00
CA ASN A 150 3.71 -5.81 0.29
C ASN A 150 3.34 -5.12 1.61
N LEU A 151 2.04 -5.07 1.93
CA LEU A 151 1.55 -4.51 3.18
C LEU A 151 1.96 -5.35 4.40
N LEU A 152 1.87 -6.67 4.27
CA LEU A 152 2.10 -7.59 5.40
C LEU A 152 3.54 -8.11 5.49
N HIS A 153 4.40 -7.80 4.51
CA HIS A 153 5.76 -8.35 4.40
C HIS A 153 5.82 -9.88 4.53
N THR A 154 4.83 -10.57 3.94
CA THR A 154 4.70 -12.04 3.99
C THR A 154 4.09 -12.55 2.69
N ASP A 155 4.35 -13.83 2.39
CA ASP A 155 3.72 -14.49 1.26
C ASP A 155 2.22 -14.64 1.49
N VAL A 156 1.44 -14.28 0.48
CA VAL A 156 -0.02 -14.34 0.51
C VAL A 156 -0.52 -15.20 -0.64
N GLU A 157 -1.46 -16.09 -0.33
CA GLU A 157 -2.19 -16.88 -1.32
C GLU A 157 -3.68 -16.58 -1.22
N ILE A 158 -4.27 -16.18 -2.34
CA ILE A 158 -5.71 -15.93 -2.43
C ILE A 158 -6.33 -17.14 -3.13
N VAL A 159 -7.18 -17.87 -2.41
CA VAL A 159 -7.87 -19.08 -2.89
C VAL A 159 -9.34 -18.76 -3.10
N VAL A 160 -9.89 -19.27 -4.19
CA VAL A 160 -11.29 -19.10 -4.55
C VAL A 160 -12.02 -20.42 -4.27
N GLU A 161 -13.07 -20.36 -3.45
CA GLU A 161 -13.98 -21.48 -3.13
C GLU A 161 -15.39 -21.25 -3.65
#